data_AF-A0A0H3LY62-F1
#
_entry.id   AF-A0A0H3LY62-F1
#
_cell.length_a   1.000
_cell.length_b   1.000
_cell.length_c   1.000
_cell.angle_alpha   90.00
_cell.angle_beta   90.00
_cell.angle_gamma   90.00
#
_symmetry.space_group_name_H-M   'P 1'
#
loop_
_entity.id
_entity.type
_entity.pdbx_description
1 polymer ?
#
loop_
_entity_poly.entity_id
_entity_poly.type
_entity_poly.pdbx_seq_one_letter_code
_entity_poly.pdbx_strand_id
1 'polypeptide(L)'
;METFQKIKELVVVPERQSVILSVKQDLVNPLQDIAQQMAQYVTREYPLTLIDGVKLTPALEEQAFATYQTVQNLLTLKASVEDIAEALDVLEGGLTMQKVSNAEARAKAYITALNGISLWALLQAVKNLVRGEAKGMSTTFVPSCADLAQYCRDLENRLSGTAEKVFIAVENSRNLALGGKRISFMRIGKPCEELHGNLSSKAA
;
A
#
# COMPACT_ATOMS: atom_id res chain seq x y z
N MET A 1 -10.22 14.65 -22.51
CA MET A 1 -11.15 13.98 -23.46
C MET A 1 -10.48 13.03 -24.47
N GLU A 2 -9.63 13.45 -25.43
CA GLU A 2 -9.14 12.51 -26.50
C GLU A 2 -8.23 11.35 -26.05
N THR A 3 -7.64 11.39 -24.85
CA THR A 3 -6.68 10.35 -24.40
C THR A 3 -7.34 9.12 -23.79
N PHE A 4 -8.46 9.31 -23.11
CA PHE A 4 -9.10 8.24 -22.34
C PHE A 4 -10.13 7.48 -23.16
N GLN A 5 -10.71 8.14 -24.18
CA GLN A 5 -11.42 7.45 -25.25
C GLN A 5 -10.54 6.38 -25.89
N LYS A 6 -9.24 6.67 -26.10
CA LYS A 6 -8.28 5.69 -26.65
C LYS A 6 -7.92 4.56 -25.69
N ILE A 7 -7.92 4.78 -24.36
CA ILE A 7 -7.76 3.68 -23.39
C ILE A 7 -8.98 2.75 -23.44
N LYS A 8 -10.19 3.34 -23.50
CA LYS A 8 -11.43 2.57 -23.65
C LYS A 8 -11.51 1.84 -25.00
N GLU A 9 -10.96 2.39 -26.08
CA GLU A 9 -10.88 1.74 -27.40
C GLU A 9 -9.87 0.57 -27.44
N LEU A 10 -8.85 0.58 -26.58
CA LEU A 10 -7.88 -0.51 -26.44
C LEU A 10 -8.43 -1.68 -25.59
N VAL A 11 -9.60 -1.53 -24.98
CA VAL A 11 -10.25 -2.53 -24.12
C VAL A 11 -11.58 -2.94 -24.74
N VAL A 12 -11.79 -4.23 -25.01
CA VAL A 12 -13.10 -4.73 -25.47
C VAL A 12 -14.06 -4.69 -24.28
N VAL A 13 -15.08 -3.83 -24.34
CA VAL A 13 -15.98 -3.51 -23.21
C VAL A 13 -17.25 -4.35 -23.23
N PRO A 14 -17.55 -5.15 -22.19
CA PRO A 14 -18.92 -5.36 -21.72
C PRO A 14 -19.22 -4.36 -20.58
N GLU A 15 -20.37 -3.72 -20.67
CA GLU A 15 -20.87 -2.74 -19.70
C GLU A 15 -20.77 -3.24 -18.25
N ARG A 16 -19.97 -2.56 -17.43
CA ARG A 16 -20.16 -2.47 -15.98
C ARG A 16 -20.11 -1.00 -15.57
N GLN A 17 -21.18 -0.28 -15.92
CA GLN A 17 -21.47 1.03 -15.34
C GLN A 17 -21.81 0.86 -13.84
N SER A 18 -21.30 1.80 -13.03
CA SER A 18 -21.75 2.18 -11.67
C SER A 18 -21.13 1.53 -10.41
N VAL A 19 -20.15 0.62 -10.51
CA VAL A 19 -19.70 -0.10 -9.32
C VAL A 19 -18.58 0.60 -8.54
N ILE A 20 -17.62 1.30 -9.16
CA ILE A 20 -16.46 1.85 -8.42
C ILE A 20 -16.81 3.07 -7.56
N LEU A 21 -17.83 3.86 -7.95
CA LEU A 21 -18.33 4.98 -7.14
C LEU A 21 -19.12 4.55 -5.89
N SER A 22 -19.50 3.27 -5.75
CA SER A 22 -20.16 2.73 -4.56
C SER A 22 -19.42 1.59 -3.85
N VAL A 23 -18.38 1.00 -4.44
CA VAL A 23 -17.76 -0.22 -3.91
C VAL A 23 -16.36 0.06 -3.33
N LYS A 24 -16.27 -0.12 -2.00
CA LYS A 24 -15.12 -0.05 -1.09
C LYS A 24 -14.87 1.28 -0.37
N GLN A 25 -15.96 1.96 0.03
CA GLN A 25 -15.91 2.94 1.12
C GLN A 25 -15.32 2.30 2.40
N ASP A 26 -14.24 2.91 2.89
CA ASP A 26 -13.81 2.92 4.29
C ASP A 26 -13.25 1.64 4.96
N LEU A 27 -12.47 0.82 4.26
CA LEU A 27 -11.54 -0.11 4.96
C LEU A 27 -10.30 0.60 5.56
N VAL A 28 -10.04 1.85 5.15
CA VAL A 28 -8.94 2.68 5.68
C VAL A 28 -9.24 3.16 7.11
N ASN A 29 -10.50 3.45 7.43
CA ASN A 29 -10.86 4.00 8.74
C ASN A 29 -10.64 2.99 9.87
N PRO A 30 -11.13 1.72 9.79
CA PRO A 30 -10.84 0.71 10.81
C PRO A 30 -9.35 0.48 11.01
N LEU A 31 -8.55 0.56 9.93
CA LEU A 31 -7.12 0.34 10.01
C LEU A 31 -6.35 1.49 10.61
N GLN A 32 -6.72 2.71 10.26
CA GLN A 32 -6.18 3.91 10.87
C GLN A 32 -6.56 3.98 12.35
N ASP A 33 -7.80 3.64 12.69
CA ASP A 33 -8.28 3.61 14.08
C ASP A 33 -7.50 2.59 14.92
N ILE A 34 -7.30 1.38 14.37
CA ILE A 34 -6.52 0.33 15.05
C ILE A 34 -5.04 0.69 15.11
N ALA A 35 -4.45 1.20 14.03
CA ALA A 35 -3.06 1.66 14.03
C ALA A 35 -2.85 2.80 15.03
N GLN A 36 -3.80 3.71 15.17
CA GLN A 36 -3.76 4.83 16.10
C GLN A 36 -3.97 4.39 17.55
N GLN A 37 -4.85 3.41 17.81
CA GLN A 37 -4.93 2.76 19.11
C GLN A 37 -3.63 2.01 19.44
N MET A 38 -3.08 1.24 18.50
CA MET A 38 -1.84 0.47 18.67
C MET A 38 -0.61 1.37 18.87
N ALA A 39 -0.58 2.57 18.28
CA ALA A 39 0.49 3.54 18.50
C ALA A 39 0.65 3.99 19.96
N GLN A 40 -0.37 3.77 20.81
CA GLN A 40 -0.30 4.03 22.25
C GLN A 40 0.41 2.93 23.04
N TYR A 41 0.56 1.74 22.45
CA TYR A 41 1.02 0.53 23.13
C TYR A 41 2.39 0.05 22.66
N VAL A 42 2.93 0.64 21.59
CA VAL A 42 4.19 0.26 20.97
C VAL A 42 5.23 1.37 21.16
N THR A 43 6.49 1.00 21.42
CA THR A 43 7.61 1.93 21.49
C THR A 43 7.72 2.75 20.22
N ARG A 44 8.21 3.99 20.32
CA ARG A 44 8.47 4.84 19.14
C ARG A 44 9.79 4.49 18.45
N GLU A 45 10.67 3.77 19.15
CA GLU A 45 12.00 3.40 18.70
C GLU A 45 12.04 1.95 18.22
N TYR A 46 12.97 1.69 17.30
CA TYR A 46 13.18 0.38 16.73
C TYR A 46 14.16 -0.45 17.59
N PRO A 47 13.92 -1.76 17.80
CA PRO A 47 12.76 -2.53 17.33
C PRO A 47 11.49 -2.14 18.07
N LEU A 48 10.38 -2.18 17.34
CA LEU A 48 9.07 -1.86 17.89
C LEU A 48 8.62 -2.97 18.83
N THR A 49 8.60 -2.65 20.12
CA THR A 49 8.16 -3.55 21.19
C THR A 49 6.95 -2.95 21.88
N LEU A 50 6.17 -3.77 22.58
CA LEU A 50 5.21 -3.20 23.53
C LEU A 50 5.94 -2.35 24.56
N ILE A 51 5.31 -1.26 24.99
CA ILE A 51 5.78 -0.49 26.14
C ILE A 51 5.79 -1.42 27.36
N ASP A 52 6.88 -1.43 28.13
CA ASP A 52 7.02 -2.35 29.25
C ASP A 52 5.87 -2.21 30.26
N GLY A 53 5.33 -3.34 30.70
CA GLY A 53 4.18 -3.40 31.61
C GLY A 53 2.80 -3.35 30.91
N VAL A 54 2.74 -3.03 29.62
CA VAL A 54 1.50 -3.10 28.83
C VAL A 54 1.21 -4.53 28.41
N LYS A 55 -0.04 -4.97 28.62
CA LYS A 55 -0.60 -6.19 28.03
C LYS A 55 -1.76 -5.81 27.12
N LEU A 56 -1.76 -6.34 25.90
CA LEU A 56 -2.91 -6.23 25.02
C LEU A 56 -4.03 -7.13 25.55
N THR A 57 -5.29 -6.73 25.35
CA THR A 57 -6.43 -7.60 25.66
C THR A 57 -6.56 -8.66 24.55
N PRO A 58 -7.07 -9.87 24.84
CA PRO A 58 -7.29 -10.88 23.80
C PRO A 58 -8.14 -10.39 22.62
N ALA A 59 -9.16 -9.58 22.90
CA ALA A 59 -9.99 -8.95 21.87
C ALA A 59 -9.19 -8.01 20.95
N LEU A 60 -8.28 -7.21 21.52
CA LEU A 60 -7.42 -6.32 20.76
C LEU A 60 -6.40 -7.11 19.92
N GLU A 61 -5.86 -8.22 20.44
CA GLU A 61 -4.96 -9.10 19.68
C GLU A 61 -5.66 -9.74 18.47
N GLU A 62 -6.88 -10.24 18.66
CA GLU A 62 -7.69 -10.82 17.58
C GLU A 62 -8.03 -9.77 16.51
N GLN A 63 -8.49 -8.59 16.95
CA GLN A 63 -8.83 -7.49 16.05
C GLN A 63 -7.61 -7.00 15.26
N ALA A 64 -6.44 -6.87 15.91
CA ALA A 64 -5.19 -6.48 15.28
C ALA A 64 -4.72 -7.51 14.24
N PHE A 65 -4.84 -8.81 14.54
CA PHE A 65 -4.48 -9.88 13.62
C PHE A 65 -5.42 -9.94 12.40
N ALA A 66 -6.74 -9.85 12.61
CA ALA A 66 -7.73 -9.81 11.53
C ALA A 66 -7.51 -8.59 10.61
N THR A 67 -7.12 -7.46 11.20
CA THR A 67 -6.79 -6.23 10.46
C THR A 67 -5.54 -6.41 9.61
N TYR A 68 -4.48 -7.01 10.16
CA TYR A 68 -3.28 -7.35 9.40
C TYR A 68 -3.60 -8.23 8.19
N GLN A 69 -4.38 -9.29 8.37
CA GLN A 69 -4.80 -10.16 7.25
C GLN A 69 -5.59 -9.39 6.19
N THR A 70 -6.45 -8.47 6.61
CA THR A 70 -7.22 -7.62 5.70
C THR A 70 -6.30 -6.70 4.88
N VAL A 71 -5.24 -6.13 5.46
CA VAL A 71 -4.24 -5.36 4.69
C VAL A 71 -3.58 -6.22 3.63
N GLN A 72 -3.08 -7.40 4.01
CA GLN A 72 -2.37 -8.27 3.09
C GLN A 72 -3.26 -8.65 1.90
N ASN A 73 -4.53 -8.94 2.16
CA ASN A 73 -5.51 -9.21 1.12
C ASN A 73 -5.78 -7.98 0.21
N LEU A 74 -5.90 -6.78 0.80
CA LEU A 74 -6.11 -5.54 0.04
C LEU A 74 -4.94 -5.23 -0.89
N LEU A 75 -3.70 -5.40 -0.43
CA LEU A 75 -2.49 -5.12 -1.22
C LEU A 75 -2.20 -6.17 -2.30
N THR A 76 -2.78 -7.36 -2.17
CA THR A 76 -2.68 -8.44 -3.16
C THR A 76 -3.54 -8.16 -4.39
N LEU A 77 -4.69 -7.51 -4.24
CA LEU A 77 -5.58 -7.19 -5.35
C LEU A 77 -5.02 -6.05 -6.20
N LYS A 78 -4.52 -6.38 -7.40
CA LYS A 78 -3.94 -5.42 -8.34
C LYS A 78 -5.01 -4.69 -9.15
N ALA A 79 -4.77 -3.42 -9.43
CA ALA A 79 -5.62 -2.63 -10.31
C ALA A 79 -5.59 -3.22 -11.73
N SER A 80 -6.76 -3.38 -12.34
CA SER A 80 -6.87 -3.75 -13.74
C SER A 80 -6.62 -2.54 -14.66
N VAL A 81 -6.53 -2.78 -15.98
CA VAL A 81 -6.42 -1.69 -16.96
C VAL A 81 -7.66 -0.80 -16.91
N GLU A 82 -8.83 -1.39 -16.68
CA GLU A 82 -10.11 -0.71 -16.55
C GLU A 82 -10.16 0.16 -15.30
N ASP A 83 -9.69 -0.37 -14.16
CA ASP A 83 -9.57 0.41 -12.91
C ASP A 83 -8.65 1.63 -13.10
N ILE A 84 -7.53 1.44 -13.80
CA ILE A 84 -6.58 2.52 -14.14
C ILE A 84 -7.25 3.55 -15.05
N ALA A 85 -8.00 3.12 -16.06
CA ALA A 85 -8.71 4.02 -16.96
C ALA A 85 -9.74 4.88 -16.20
N GLU A 86 -10.55 4.25 -15.35
CA GLU A 86 -11.59 4.92 -14.57
C GLU A 86 -10.98 5.89 -13.53
N ALA A 87 -9.91 5.48 -12.85
CA ALA A 87 -9.15 6.35 -11.94
C ALA A 87 -8.65 7.62 -12.62
N LEU A 88 -8.15 7.52 -13.86
CA LEU A 88 -7.66 8.66 -14.62
C LEU A 88 -8.79 9.54 -15.16
N ASP A 89 -9.94 8.97 -15.53
CA ASP A 89 -11.15 9.73 -15.89
C ASP A 89 -11.59 10.62 -14.71
N VAL A 90 -11.58 10.09 -13.48
CA VAL A 90 -11.90 10.86 -12.27
C VAL A 90 -10.91 12.02 -12.08
N LEU A 91 -9.61 11.76 -12.29
CA LEU A 91 -8.58 12.79 -12.17
C LEU A 91 -8.73 13.89 -13.25
N GLU A 92 -9.08 13.57 -14.49
CA GLU A 92 -9.39 14.58 -15.51
C GLU A 92 -10.63 15.42 -15.17
N GLY A 93 -11.60 14.84 -14.45
CA GLY A 93 -12.78 15.56 -13.97
C GLY A 93 -12.48 16.56 -12.85
N GLY A 94 -11.46 16.30 -12.04
CA GLY A 94 -11.07 17.14 -10.90
C GLY A 94 -9.85 18.04 -11.13
N LEU A 95 -8.99 17.72 -12.10
CA LEU A 95 -7.69 18.37 -12.32
C LEU A 95 -7.44 18.64 -13.80
N THR A 96 -6.55 19.59 -14.07
CA THR A 96 -6.12 19.93 -15.43
C THR A 96 -5.09 18.93 -15.93
N MET A 97 -5.40 18.26 -17.03
CA MET A 97 -4.46 17.39 -17.72
C MET A 97 -3.56 18.21 -18.65
N GLN A 98 -2.24 18.03 -18.57
CA GLN A 98 -1.31 18.69 -19.49
C GLN A 98 -1.59 18.27 -20.95
N LYS A 99 -1.50 19.22 -21.88
CA LYS A 99 -1.68 18.91 -23.30
C LYS A 99 -0.44 18.17 -23.82
N VAL A 100 -0.63 16.94 -24.29
CA VAL A 100 0.43 16.14 -24.93
C VAL A 100 0.09 15.92 -26.39
N SER A 101 1.10 15.87 -27.26
CA SER A 101 0.93 15.62 -28.70
C SER A 101 0.50 14.18 -29.01
N ASN A 102 0.84 13.23 -28.14
CA ASN A 102 0.49 11.82 -28.30
C ASN A 102 -0.30 11.29 -27.09
N ALA A 103 -1.62 11.41 -27.21
CA ALA A 103 -2.60 10.90 -26.26
C ALA A 103 -2.44 9.39 -25.98
N GLU A 104 -2.25 8.59 -27.01
CA GLU A 104 -2.16 7.13 -26.89
C GLU A 104 -0.89 6.68 -26.16
N ALA A 105 0.25 7.30 -26.47
CA ALA A 105 1.50 7.01 -25.79
C ALA A 105 1.43 7.35 -24.29
N ARG A 106 0.76 8.46 -23.93
CA ARG A 106 0.53 8.83 -22.53
C ARG A 106 -0.32 7.79 -21.81
N ALA A 107 -1.42 7.36 -22.44
CA ALA A 107 -2.28 6.32 -21.91
C ALA A 107 -1.50 5.03 -21.60
N LYS A 108 -0.70 4.54 -22.56
CA LYS A 108 0.17 3.37 -22.36
C LYS A 108 1.17 3.59 -21.23
N ALA A 109 1.75 4.79 -21.12
CA ALA A 109 2.69 5.12 -20.05
C ALA A 109 2.05 5.02 -18.64
N TYR A 110 0.80 5.45 -18.47
CA TYR A 110 0.09 5.26 -17.20
C TYR A 110 -0.19 3.79 -16.90
N ILE A 111 -0.70 3.04 -17.87
CA ILE A 111 -0.96 1.60 -17.71
C ILE A 111 0.33 0.87 -17.32
N THR A 112 1.43 1.17 -18.00
CA THR A 112 2.74 0.57 -17.70
C THR A 112 3.24 0.97 -16.31
N ALA A 113 3.16 2.25 -15.93
CA ALA A 113 3.66 2.73 -14.65
C ALA A 113 2.85 2.22 -13.45
N LEU A 114 1.55 2.03 -13.62
CA LEU A 114 0.62 1.58 -12.58
C LEU A 114 0.44 0.06 -12.56
N ASN A 115 1.05 -0.67 -13.49
CA ASN A 115 1.03 -2.13 -13.49
C ASN A 115 1.60 -2.68 -12.17
N GLY A 116 0.85 -3.56 -11.51
CA GLY A 116 1.23 -4.15 -10.22
C GLY A 116 0.92 -3.29 -8.99
N ILE A 117 0.39 -2.08 -9.15
CA ILE A 117 -0.17 -1.28 -8.05
C ILE A 117 -1.48 -1.92 -7.57
N SER A 118 -1.69 -1.98 -6.26
CA SER A 118 -2.96 -2.44 -5.69
C SER A 118 -4.10 -1.48 -6.05
N LEU A 119 -5.28 -2.05 -6.28
CA LEU A 119 -6.49 -1.27 -6.53
C LEU A 119 -6.76 -0.29 -5.38
N TRP A 120 -6.50 -0.72 -4.14
CA TRP A 120 -6.64 0.15 -2.98
C TRP A 120 -5.76 1.39 -3.06
N ALA A 121 -4.46 1.23 -3.38
CA ALA A 121 -3.53 2.36 -3.42
C ALA A 121 -3.88 3.34 -4.53
N LEU A 122 -4.30 2.83 -5.69
CA LEU A 122 -4.76 3.67 -6.79
C LEU A 122 -5.99 4.50 -6.40
N LEU A 123 -7.02 3.88 -5.82
CA LEU A 123 -8.24 4.59 -5.42
C LEU A 123 -7.97 5.61 -4.31
N GLN A 124 -7.12 5.27 -3.33
CA GLN A 124 -6.72 6.24 -2.30
C GLN A 124 -5.89 7.39 -2.87
N ALA A 125 -5.01 7.12 -3.83
CA ALA A 125 -4.25 8.16 -4.50
C ALA A 125 -5.17 9.16 -5.21
N VAL A 126 -6.13 8.66 -6.00
CA VAL A 126 -7.12 9.48 -6.70
C VAL A 126 -7.93 10.32 -5.71
N LYS A 127 -8.43 9.71 -4.64
CA LYS A 127 -9.18 10.41 -3.58
C LYS A 127 -8.36 11.55 -2.97
N ASN A 128 -7.11 11.29 -2.59
CA ASN A 128 -6.24 12.29 -1.97
C ASN A 128 -5.91 13.43 -2.94
N LEU A 129 -5.69 13.12 -4.23
CA LEU A 129 -5.40 14.12 -5.27
C LEU A 129 -6.59 15.05 -5.50
N VAL A 130 -7.80 14.49 -5.70
CA VAL A 130 -9.03 15.27 -5.92
C VAL A 130 -9.37 16.15 -4.72
N ARG A 131 -9.03 15.71 -3.50
CA ARG A 131 -9.21 16.49 -2.27
C ARG A 131 -8.10 17.51 -2.00
N GLY A 132 -7.02 17.51 -2.77
CA GLY A 132 -5.83 18.32 -2.49
C GLY A 132 -5.05 17.89 -1.24
N GLU A 133 -5.25 16.65 -0.77
CA GLU A 133 -4.60 16.06 0.40
C GLU A 133 -3.26 15.37 0.05
N ALA A 134 -2.98 15.19 -1.25
CA ALA A 134 -1.73 14.62 -1.75
C ALA A 134 -0.55 15.59 -1.59
N LYS A 135 0.08 15.59 -0.40
CA LYS A 135 1.24 16.43 -0.08
C LYS A 135 2.36 16.28 -1.13
N GLY A 136 2.89 17.41 -1.60
CA GLY A 136 3.98 17.44 -2.59
C GLY A 136 3.51 17.26 -4.04
N MET A 137 2.22 17.07 -4.28
CA MET A 137 1.62 17.02 -5.62
C MET A 137 0.92 18.32 -5.96
N SER A 138 0.75 18.57 -7.26
CA SER A 138 -0.06 19.70 -7.72
C SER A 138 -1.53 19.49 -7.38
N THR A 139 -2.17 20.54 -6.87
CA THR A 139 -3.63 20.58 -6.69
C THR A 139 -4.37 21.03 -7.95
N THR A 140 -3.64 21.39 -9.00
CA THR A 140 -4.20 21.91 -10.26
C THR A 140 -4.00 20.94 -11.41
N PHE A 141 -2.87 20.23 -11.45
CA PHE A 141 -2.48 19.40 -12.57
C PHE A 141 -2.51 17.92 -12.20
N VAL A 142 -2.95 17.08 -13.14
CA VAL A 142 -2.82 15.63 -13.01
C VAL A 142 -1.32 15.28 -12.88
N PRO A 143 -0.92 14.47 -11.89
CA PRO A 143 0.48 14.08 -11.69
C PRO A 143 1.01 13.29 -12.89
N SER A 144 2.33 13.28 -13.10
CA SER A 144 2.91 12.40 -14.12
C SER A 144 2.65 10.91 -13.78
N CYS A 145 2.75 10.01 -14.76
CA CYS A 145 2.57 8.57 -14.49
C CYS A 145 3.61 8.04 -13.49
N ALA A 146 4.83 8.58 -13.50
CA ALA A 146 5.88 8.23 -12.56
C ALA A 146 5.54 8.72 -11.14
N ASP A 147 5.09 9.96 -11.01
CA ASP A 147 4.73 10.56 -9.72
C ASP A 147 3.52 9.86 -9.10
N LEU A 148 2.49 9.59 -9.91
CA LEU A 148 1.30 8.88 -9.45
C LEU A 148 1.65 7.46 -8.99
N ALA A 149 2.44 6.73 -9.77
CA ALA A 149 2.86 5.38 -9.42
C ALA A 149 3.73 5.37 -8.16
N GLN A 150 4.62 6.36 -7.99
CA GLN A 150 5.43 6.47 -6.78
C GLN A 150 4.55 6.75 -5.56
N TYR A 151 3.61 7.68 -5.68
CA TYR A 151 2.67 7.98 -4.60
C TYR A 151 1.85 6.77 -4.18
N CYS A 152 1.38 5.98 -5.16
CA CYS A 152 0.68 4.72 -4.88
C CYS A 152 1.59 3.74 -4.10
N ARG A 153 2.83 3.53 -4.54
CA ARG A 153 3.79 2.65 -3.82
C ARG A 153 4.05 3.14 -2.40
N ASP A 154 4.17 4.45 -2.21
CA ASP A 154 4.37 5.03 -0.88
C ASP A 154 3.16 4.77 0.03
N LEU A 155 1.93 4.81 -0.50
CA LEU A 155 0.72 4.43 0.22
C LEU A 155 0.73 2.95 0.61
N GLU A 156 1.10 2.05 -0.32
CA GLU A 156 1.22 0.61 -0.04
C GLU A 156 2.26 0.32 1.04
N ASN A 157 3.45 0.91 0.91
CA ASN A 157 4.54 0.75 1.86
C ASN A 157 4.16 1.26 3.26
N ARG A 158 3.49 2.41 3.33
CA ARG A 158 2.98 2.95 4.61
C ARG A 158 1.92 2.05 5.22
N LEU A 159 1.01 1.52 4.42
CA LEU A 159 -0.05 0.62 4.91
C LEU A 159 0.52 -0.71 5.39
N SER A 160 1.34 -1.38 4.57
CA SER A 160 1.99 -2.65 4.93
C SER A 160 2.89 -2.48 6.14
N GLY A 161 3.75 -1.44 6.12
CA GLY A 161 4.63 -1.14 7.24
C GLY A 161 3.86 -0.87 8.52
N THR A 162 2.69 -0.21 8.47
CA THR A 162 1.85 -0.02 9.66
C THR A 162 1.27 -1.34 10.16
N ALA A 163 0.74 -2.16 9.24
CA ALA A 163 0.15 -3.46 9.57
C ALA A 163 1.18 -4.43 10.17
N GLU A 164 2.40 -4.46 9.64
CA GLU A 164 3.51 -5.27 10.13
C GLU A 164 3.88 -4.89 11.57
N LYS A 165 3.90 -3.61 11.90
CA LYS A 165 4.17 -3.14 13.27
C LYS A 165 3.11 -3.64 14.24
N VAL A 166 1.85 -3.56 13.85
CA VAL A 166 0.71 -4.06 14.64
C VAL A 166 0.85 -5.56 14.86
N PHE A 167 1.14 -6.32 13.79
CA PHE A 167 1.35 -7.76 13.86
C PHE A 167 2.50 -8.14 14.81
N ILE A 168 3.65 -7.48 14.70
CA ILE A 168 4.81 -7.73 15.57
C ILE A 168 4.47 -7.45 17.04
N ALA A 169 3.73 -6.38 17.32
CA ALA A 169 3.34 -6.04 18.69
C ALA A 169 2.44 -7.14 19.30
N VAL A 170 1.50 -7.68 18.53
CA VAL A 170 0.64 -8.80 18.94
C VAL A 170 1.46 -10.07 19.17
N GLU A 171 2.33 -10.45 18.23
CA GLU A 171 3.14 -11.66 18.37
C GLU A 171 4.12 -11.55 19.56
N ASN A 172 4.67 -10.37 19.81
CA ASN A 172 5.50 -10.14 21.00
C ASN A 172 4.69 -10.21 22.31
N SER A 173 3.45 -9.75 22.33
CA SER A 173 2.52 -9.93 23.46
C SER A 173 2.35 -11.43 23.79
N ARG A 174 2.00 -12.22 22.77
CA ARG A 174 1.77 -13.66 22.88
C ARG A 174 3.02 -14.42 23.31
N ASN A 175 4.16 -14.11 22.69
CA ASN A 175 5.43 -14.74 23.03
C ASN A 175 5.84 -14.44 24.48
N LEU A 176 5.66 -13.21 24.96
CA LEU A 176 5.92 -12.88 26.37
C LEU A 176 4.99 -13.64 27.32
N ALA A 177 3.70 -13.77 26.99
CA ALA A 177 2.76 -14.55 27.80
C ALA A 177 3.15 -16.04 27.90
N LEU A 178 3.82 -16.57 26.88
CA LEU A 178 4.30 -17.95 26.82
C LEU A 178 5.74 -18.13 27.35
N GLY A 179 6.37 -17.08 27.89
CA GLY A 179 7.76 -17.11 28.38
C GLY A 179 8.83 -17.19 27.27
N GLY A 180 8.46 -16.89 26.02
CA GLY A 180 9.32 -16.91 24.84
C GLY A 180 10.14 -15.61 24.64
N LYS A 181 11.02 -15.63 23.64
CA LYS A 181 11.83 -14.45 23.25
C LYS A 181 11.04 -13.53 22.31
N ARG A 182 11.25 -12.21 22.43
CA ARG A 182 10.67 -11.20 21.53
C ARG A 182 11.21 -11.38 20.10
N ILE A 183 10.33 -11.25 19.11
CA ILE A 183 10.66 -11.18 17.69
C ILE A 183 11.08 -9.73 17.38
N SER A 184 12.20 -9.57 16.67
CA SER A 184 12.62 -8.31 16.07
C SER A 184 12.93 -8.51 14.59
N PHE A 185 12.60 -7.53 13.75
CA PHE A 185 12.97 -7.58 12.35
C PHE A 185 14.44 -7.12 12.18
N MET A 186 15.32 -8.03 11.78
CA MET A 186 16.49 -7.68 10.97
C MET A 186 16.47 -8.40 9.61
N ARG A 187 15.38 -9.08 9.26
CA ARG A 187 15.31 -9.91 8.05
C ARG A 187 13.93 -9.91 7.41
N ILE A 188 13.62 -8.88 6.63
CA ILE A 188 13.06 -9.07 5.29
C ILE A 188 13.76 -8.03 4.41
N GLY A 189 14.70 -8.47 3.58
CA GLY A 189 15.41 -7.59 2.64
C GLY A 189 16.94 -7.63 2.67
N LYS A 190 17.56 -8.81 2.62
CA LYS A 190 18.80 -9.03 1.85
C LYS A 190 18.76 -10.47 1.32
N PRO A 191 19.07 -10.73 0.03
CA PRO A 191 19.29 -12.09 -0.42
C PRO A 191 20.42 -12.68 0.42
N CYS A 192 20.28 -13.94 0.85
CA CYS A 192 21.39 -14.71 1.39
C CYS A 192 22.53 -14.67 0.37
N GLU A 193 23.62 -13.97 0.69
CA GLU A 193 24.91 -14.35 0.13
C GLU A 193 25.28 -15.68 0.76
N GLU A 194 25.46 -16.66 -0.11
CA GLU A 194 25.78 -18.04 0.22
C GLU A 194 27.02 -18.14 1.11
N LEU A 195 26.89 -18.97 2.13
CA LEU A 195 27.98 -19.47 2.95
C LEU A 195 28.96 -20.26 2.07
N HIS A 196 30.08 -19.66 1.68
CA HIS A 196 31.27 -20.44 1.37
C HIS A 196 32.17 -20.52 2.60
N GLY A 197 32.12 -21.71 3.22
CA GLY A 197 32.84 -22.06 4.42
C GLY A 197 34.36 -22.01 4.24
N ASN A 198 35.01 -21.55 5.31
CA ASN A 198 36.41 -21.81 5.59
C ASN A 198 36.67 -23.31 5.61
N LEU A 199 37.47 -23.80 4.66
CA LEU A 199 38.28 -25.00 4.88
C LEU A 199 39.69 -24.56 5.23
N SER A 200 39.93 -24.52 6.54
CA SER A 200 41.28 -24.61 7.10
C SER A 200 41.89 -25.93 6.63
N SER A 201 43.07 -25.87 6.01
CA SER A 201 43.98 -27.02 5.94
C SER A 201 45.35 -26.56 6.44
N LYS A 202 45.65 -26.96 7.69
CA LYS A 202 47.02 -27.08 8.20
C LYS A 202 47.72 -28.25 7.50
N ALA A 203 48.94 -28.01 7.02
CA ALA A 203 50.05 -28.97 6.97
C ALA A 203 51.30 -28.11 6.72
N ALA A 204 52.17 -27.95 7.72
CA ALA A 204 53.37 -28.78 7.96
C ALA A 204 54.51 -28.37 7.01
#